data_AF-A0A7W7ZAI5-F1
#
_entry.id   AF-A0A7W7ZAI5-F1
#
_cell.length_a   1.000
_cell.length_b   1.000
_cell.length_c   1.000
_cell.angle_alpha   90.00
_cell.angle_beta   90.00
_cell.angle_gamma   90.00
#
_symmetry.space_group_name_H-M   'P 1'
#
loop_
_entity.id
_entity.type
_entity.pdbx_description
1 polymer ?
#
loop_
_entity_poly.entity_id
_entity_poly.type
_entity_poly.pdbx_seq_one_letter_code
_entity_poly.pdbx_strand_id
1 'polypeptide(L)'
;MNTTISDMAKFTAALVRGDGLSPASRAEMTKPSLHIATATQFPLFGAELPVTKQRKDLYAGLGVVVFDGPQGHGFLKGGHDGQTANTMVCLEGKQRCVLILSNDVRSEAGFPGLVKLILGDTGVPYDWEYGDYAGKS
;
A
#
# COMPACT_ATOMS: atom_id res chain seq x y z
N MET A 1 7.11 -15.20 0.53
CA MET A 1 8.48 -14.87 0.99
C MET A 1 8.47 -14.96 2.50
N ASN A 2 9.45 -15.61 3.12
CA ASN A 2 9.62 -15.60 4.57
C ASN A 2 10.71 -14.58 4.92
N THR A 3 10.44 -13.70 5.89
CA THR A 3 11.35 -12.62 6.30
C THR A 3 11.12 -12.29 7.77
N THR A 4 11.90 -11.35 8.31
CA THR A 4 11.74 -10.82 9.68
C THR A 4 11.37 -9.35 9.63
N ILE A 5 10.83 -8.81 10.73
CA ILE A 5 10.58 -7.36 10.83
C ILE A 5 11.87 -6.56 10.63
N SER A 6 13.00 -7.06 11.12
CA SER A 6 14.32 -6.42 10.99
C SER A 6 14.79 -6.35 9.53
N ASP A 7 14.62 -7.43 8.76
CA ASP A 7 15.06 -7.47 7.37
C ASP A 7 14.11 -6.68 6.47
N MET A 8 12.81 -6.83 6.68
CA MET A 8 11.81 -6.13 5.89
C MET A 8 11.80 -4.62 6.18
N ALA A 9 12.14 -4.19 7.41
CA ALA A 9 12.34 -2.77 7.71
C ALA A 9 13.55 -2.19 6.97
N LYS A 10 14.67 -2.92 6.90
CA LYS A 10 15.85 -2.51 6.11
C LYS A 10 15.51 -2.41 4.63
N PHE A 11 14.80 -3.41 4.09
CA PHE A 11 14.34 -3.40 2.71
C PHE A 11 13.41 -2.20 2.44
N THR A 12 12.41 -1.97 3.29
CA THR A 12 11.46 -0.85 3.16
C THR A 12 12.19 0.49 3.15
N ALA A 13 13.15 0.66 4.06
CA ALA A 13 13.96 1.87 4.17
C ALA A 13 14.86 2.08 2.94
N ALA A 14 15.49 1.01 2.44
CA ALA A 14 16.28 1.04 1.21
C ALA A 14 15.42 1.36 -0.01
N LEU A 15 14.25 0.73 -0.12
CA LEU A 15 13.30 0.92 -1.21
C LEU A 15 12.84 2.37 -1.29
N VAL A 16 12.37 2.96 -0.18
CA VAL A 16 11.88 4.35 -0.22
C VAL A 16 12.98 5.35 -0.57
N ARG A 17 14.23 5.08 -0.16
CA ARG A 17 15.41 5.89 -0.53
C ARG A 17 15.93 5.65 -1.94
N GLY A 18 15.60 4.51 -2.54
CA GLY A 18 16.16 4.07 -3.82
C GLY A 18 17.56 3.47 -3.72
N ASP A 19 17.98 3.03 -2.53
CA ASP A 19 19.28 2.44 -2.30
C ASP A 19 19.44 1.17 -3.17
N GLY A 20 20.53 1.10 -3.94
CA GLY A 20 20.82 -0.04 -4.83
C GLY A 20 20.06 -0.03 -6.16
N LEU A 21 19.26 0.99 -6.45
CA LEU A 21 18.58 1.19 -7.74
C LEU A 21 19.15 2.40 -8.48
N SER A 22 19.09 2.35 -9.82
CA SER A 22 19.25 3.59 -10.58
C SER A 22 18.07 4.54 -10.30
N PRO A 23 18.24 5.86 -10.39
CA PRO A 23 17.13 6.81 -10.23
C PRO A 23 15.94 6.51 -11.14
N ALA A 24 16.21 6.10 -12.40
CA ALA A 24 15.19 5.72 -13.35
C ALA A 24 14.43 4.44 -12.92
N SER A 25 15.15 3.41 -12.47
CA SER A 25 14.54 2.18 -11.97
C SER A 25 13.68 2.42 -10.72
N ARG A 26 14.16 3.26 -9.79
CA ARG A 26 13.40 3.62 -8.59
C ARG A 26 12.12 4.39 -8.93
N ALA A 27 12.20 5.35 -9.86
CA ALA A 27 11.03 6.11 -10.30
C ALA A 27 10.01 5.21 -11.01
N GLU A 28 10.46 4.23 -11.81
CA GLU A 28 9.54 3.32 -12.51
C GLU A 28 8.74 2.42 -11.55
N MET A 29 9.28 2.09 -10.37
CA MET A 29 8.58 1.26 -9.39
C MET A 29 7.26 1.88 -8.91
N THR A 30 7.26 3.18 -8.68
CA THR A 30 6.11 3.92 -8.13
C THR A 30 5.42 4.77 -9.18
N LYS A 31 5.86 4.73 -10.44
CA LYS A 31 5.15 5.37 -11.54
C LYS A 31 3.72 4.80 -11.64
N PRO A 32 2.70 5.67 -11.84
CA PRO A 32 1.32 5.24 -12.02
C PRO A 32 1.13 4.59 -13.40
N SER A 33 1.46 3.31 -13.51
CA SER A 33 1.56 2.60 -14.81
C SER A 33 0.22 2.09 -15.31
N LEU A 34 -0.65 1.63 -14.43
CA LEU A 34 -1.99 1.15 -14.79
C LEU A 34 -3.01 1.71 -13.81
N HIS A 35 -4.02 2.41 -14.33
CA HIS A 35 -5.11 2.94 -13.51
C HIS A 35 -5.97 1.80 -12.96
N ILE A 36 -6.25 1.81 -11.65
CA ILE A 36 -7.09 0.80 -11.01
C ILE A 36 -8.52 1.33 -10.98
N ALA A 37 -9.37 0.71 -11.80
CA ALA A 37 -10.75 1.13 -12.01
C ALA A 37 -11.78 0.33 -11.18
N THR A 38 -11.36 -0.69 -10.42
CA THR A 38 -12.26 -1.53 -9.64
C THR A 38 -12.71 -0.86 -8.34
N ALA A 39 -13.87 -1.28 -7.82
CA ALA A 39 -14.37 -0.79 -6.54
C ALA A 39 -13.52 -1.23 -5.34
N THR A 40 -13.02 -2.46 -5.40
CA THR A 40 -12.21 -3.09 -4.34
C THR A 40 -11.07 -3.92 -4.95
N GLN A 41 -10.07 -4.28 -4.14
CA GLN A 41 -8.95 -5.12 -4.58
C GLN A 41 -9.39 -6.56 -4.89
N PHE A 42 -10.30 -7.10 -4.07
CA PHE A 42 -10.84 -8.44 -4.22
C PHE A 42 -12.37 -8.41 -4.32
N PRO A 43 -12.99 -9.38 -5.02
CA PRO A 43 -12.36 -10.48 -5.78
C PRO A 43 -11.56 -10.02 -7.01
N LEU A 44 -10.62 -10.84 -7.46
CA LEU A 44 -9.86 -10.57 -8.68
C LEU A 44 -10.80 -10.54 -9.89
N PHE A 45 -10.46 -9.73 -10.90
CA PHE A 45 -11.24 -9.55 -12.14
C PHE A 45 -12.66 -8.99 -11.92
N GLY A 46 -12.86 -8.20 -10.86
CA GLY A 46 -14.08 -7.43 -10.69
C GLY A 46 -14.35 -6.47 -11.84
N ALA A 47 -15.63 -6.13 -12.05
CA ALA A 47 -16.01 -5.15 -13.06
C ALA A 47 -15.41 -3.77 -12.74
N GLU A 48 -15.01 -3.05 -13.78
CA GLU A 48 -14.61 -1.66 -13.65
C GLU A 48 -15.81 -0.79 -13.26
N LEU A 49 -15.56 0.19 -12.40
CA LEU A 49 -16.53 1.23 -12.09
C LEU A 49 -16.75 2.13 -13.32
N PRO A 50 -17.92 2.77 -13.45
CA PRO A 50 -18.06 3.91 -14.36
C PRO A 50 -16.98 4.96 -14.07
N VAL A 51 -16.41 5.57 -15.11
CA VAL A 51 -15.30 6.55 -14.98
C VAL A 51 -15.56 7.64 -13.92
N THR A 52 -16.81 8.08 -13.78
CA THR A 52 -17.21 9.11 -12.79
C THR A 52 -17.13 8.64 -11.34
N LYS A 53 -17.03 7.33 -11.09
CA LYS A 53 -16.91 6.70 -9.78
C LYS A 53 -15.51 6.15 -9.52
N GLN A 54 -14.64 6.12 -10.52
CA GLN A 54 -13.27 5.63 -10.37
C GLN A 54 -12.44 6.64 -9.57
N ARG A 55 -11.60 6.12 -8.67
CA ARG A 55 -10.61 6.92 -7.95
C ARG A 55 -9.57 7.46 -8.92
N LYS A 56 -9.31 8.76 -8.92
CA LYS A 56 -8.33 9.40 -9.83
C LYS A 56 -6.88 9.21 -9.39
N ASP A 57 -6.72 8.81 -8.14
CA ASP A 57 -5.51 8.77 -7.35
C ASP A 57 -5.02 7.33 -7.10
N LEU A 58 -5.51 6.32 -7.83
CA LEU A 58 -5.24 4.91 -7.53
C LEU A 58 -4.70 4.14 -8.75
N TYR A 59 -3.48 3.64 -8.64
CA TYR A 59 -2.77 2.98 -9.75
C TYR A 59 -1.99 1.76 -9.28
N ALA A 60 -1.68 0.86 -10.20
CA ALA A 60 -0.65 -0.14 -10.02
C ALA A 60 0.71 0.40 -10.49
N GLY A 61 1.70 0.28 -9.62
CA GLY A 61 3.12 0.40 -9.96
C GLY A 61 3.74 -0.98 -10.20
N LEU A 62 5.07 -1.06 -10.21
CA LEU A 62 5.76 -2.34 -10.33
C LEU A 62 5.86 -3.00 -8.94
N GLY A 63 4.94 -3.92 -8.66
CA GLY A 63 4.93 -4.71 -7.43
C GLY A 63 4.33 -3.99 -6.22
N VAL A 64 3.76 -2.81 -6.39
CA VAL A 64 3.10 -1.99 -5.35
C VAL A 64 1.82 -1.36 -5.88
N VAL A 65 0.91 -0.99 -4.98
CA VAL A 65 -0.19 -0.09 -5.27
C VAL A 65 0.31 1.33 -5.02
N VAL A 66 -0.02 2.23 -5.93
CA VAL A 66 0.41 3.63 -5.92
C VAL A 66 -0.80 4.51 -5.70
N PHE A 67 -0.65 5.52 -4.85
CA PHE A 67 -1.70 6.49 -4.59
C PHE A 67 -1.19 7.91 -4.38
N ASP A 68 -2.07 8.88 -4.62
CA ASP A 68 -1.83 10.28 -4.28
C ASP A 68 -2.76 10.70 -3.14
N GLY A 69 -2.20 11.24 -2.06
CA GLY A 69 -2.97 11.69 -0.90
C GLY A 69 -2.60 13.08 -0.40
N PRO A 70 -3.15 13.50 0.76
CA PRO A 70 -2.89 14.82 1.34
C PRO A 70 -1.42 15.13 1.62
N GLN A 71 -0.59 14.10 1.74
CA GLN A 71 0.86 14.22 1.97
C GLN A 71 1.70 13.97 0.71
N GLY A 72 1.06 13.89 -0.46
CA GLY A 72 1.69 13.64 -1.75
C GLY A 72 1.68 12.17 -2.15
N HIS A 73 2.59 11.83 -3.06
CA HIS A 73 2.70 10.52 -3.67
C HIS A 73 3.14 9.46 -2.65
N GLY A 74 2.46 8.32 -2.67
CA GLY A 74 2.73 7.19 -1.81
C GLY A 74 2.54 5.86 -2.52
N PHE A 75 3.07 4.82 -1.89
CA PHE A 75 2.87 3.46 -2.34
C PHE A 75 2.64 2.53 -1.15
N LEU A 76 1.88 1.46 -1.39
CA LEU A 76 1.67 0.42 -0.41
C LEU A 76 1.83 -0.99 -0.99
N LYS A 77 2.07 -1.94 -0.08
CA LYS A 77 1.96 -3.36 -0.36
C LYS A 77 1.37 -4.09 0.84
N GLY A 78 0.19 -4.66 0.65
CA GLY A 78 -0.39 -5.65 1.56
C GLY A 78 0.25 -7.04 1.39
N GLY A 79 0.06 -7.90 2.38
CA GLY A 79 0.42 -9.31 2.33
C GLY A 79 -0.45 -10.12 3.27
N HIS A 80 -1.14 -11.13 2.74
CA HIS A 80 -2.13 -11.91 3.47
C HIS A 80 -1.96 -13.39 3.12
N ASP A 81 -2.02 -14.26 4.12
CA ASP A 81 -2.30 -15.68 3.96
C ASP A 81 -3.28 -16.14 5.05
N GLY A 82 -3.54 -17.45 5.18
CA GLY A 82 -4.53 -17.94 6.14
C GLY A 82 -4.20 -17.68 7.63
N GLN A 83 -3.03 -17.15 7.96
CA GLN A 83 -2.59 -16.88 9.34
C GLN A 83 -2.01 -15.48 9.52
N THR A 84 -1.32 -14.94 8.52
CA THR A 84 -0.54 -13.71 8.62
C THR A 84 -1.16 -12.58 7.83
N ALA A 85 -0.99 -11.37 8.35
CA ALA A 85 -1.39 -10.13 7.70
C ALA A 85 -0.29 -9.09 7.84
N ASN A 86 -0.05 -8.35 6.77
CA ASN A 86 1.10 -7.46 6.67
C ASN A 86 0.74 -6.24 5.84
N THR A 87 1.28 -5.08 6.19
CA THR A 87 1.17 -3.87 5.37
C THR A 87 2.49 -3.10 5.39
N MET A 88 2.90 -2.62 4.22
CA MET A 88 3.98 -1.66 4.05
C MET A 88 3.38 -0.43 3.36
N VAL A 89 3.50 0.74 3.98
CA VAL A 89 3.05 2.03 3.42
C VAL A 89 4.21 2.99 3.45
N CYS A 90 4.47 3.69 2.34
CA CYS A 90 5.53 4.68 2.23
C CYS A 90 5.02 5.96 1.55
N LEU A 91 5.46 7.12 2.06
CA LEU A 91 5.26 8.43 1.45
C LEU A 91 6.59 8.92 0.87
N GLU A 92 6.62 9.21 -0.43
CA GLU A 92 7.88 9.47 -1.14
C GLU A 92 8.53 10.78 -0.73
N GLY A 93 7.76 11.88 -0.68
CA GLY A 93 8.31 13.21 -0.47
C GLY A 93 9.06 13.40 0.85
N LYS A 94 8.68 12.64 1.89
CA LYS A 94 9.34 12.66 3.21
C LYS A 94 10.13 11.38 3.50
N GLN A 95 10.11 10.41 2.59
CA GLN A 95 10.70 9.07 2.77
C GLN A 95 10.29 8.41 4.10
N ARG A 96 9.03 8.59 4.51
CA ARG A 96 8.49 8.01 5.74
C ARG A 96 7.69 6.77 5.41
N CYS A 97 7.95 5.68 6.12
CA CYS A 97 7.22 4.43 5.95
C CYS A 97 6.71 3.89 7.28
N VAL A 98 5.65 3.09 7.20
CA VAL A 98 5.20 2.19 8.25
C VAL A 98 5.19 0.78 7.67
N LEU A 99 5.75 -0.14 8.45
CA LEU A 99 5.73 -1.58 8.16
C LEU A 99 5.12 -2.28 9.38
N ILE A 100 4.09 -3.09 9.14
CA ILE A 100 3.44 -3.91 10.15
C ILE A 100 3.45 -5.33 9.63
N LEU A 101 3.99 -6.26 10.42
CA LEU A 101 3.91 -7.69 10.20
C LEU A 101 3.14 -8.31 11.36
N SER A 102 2.17 -9.17 11.07
CA SER A 102 1.33 -9.81 12.07
C SER A 102 1.15 -11.30 11.78
N ASN A 103 1.12 -12.09 12.85
CA ASN A 103 0.81 -13.51 12.84
C ASN A 103 -0.69 -13.79 13.05
N ASP A 104 -1.54 -12.79 12.86
CA ASP A 104 -3.00 -12.92 12.95
C ASP A 104 -3.68 -12.04 11.88
N VAL A 105 -4.44 -12.65 10.98
CA VAL A 105 -5.19 -11.95 9.93
C VAL A 105 -6.16 -10.91 10.47
N ARG A 106 -6.70 -11.09 11.67
CA ARG A 106 -7.64 -10.14 12.30
C ARG A 106 -7.00 -8.78 12.59
N SER A 107 -5.67 -8.71 12.58
CA SER A 107 -4.94 -7.45 12.75
C SER A 107 -5.14 -6.44 11.62
N GLU A 108 -5.58 -6.86 10.43
CA GLU A 108 -5.86 -5.96 9.29
C GLU A 108 -6.86 -4.86 9.65
N ALA A 109 -7.84 -5.18 10.51
CA ALA A 109 -8.81 -4.22 11.03
C ALA A 109 -8.15 -3.04 11.76
N GLY A 110 -6.96 -3.23 12.34
CA GLY A 110 -6.22 -2.19 13.07
C GLY A 110 -5.24 -1.39 12.19
N PHE A 111 -4.89 -1.86 11.00
CA PHE A 111 -3.85 -1.23 10.17
C PHE A 111 -4.16 0.23 9.80
N PRO A 112 -5.37 0.61 9.37
CA PRO A 112 -5.67 2.01 9.04
C PRO A 112 -5.45 2.96 10.22
N GLY A 113 -5.85 2.53 11.42
CA GLY A 113 -5.68 3.30 12.65
C GLY A 113 -4.21 3.47 13.03
N LEU A 114 -3.42 2.40 12.96
CA LEU A 114 -1.99 2.44 13.28
C LEU A 114 -1.20 3.28 12.26
N VAL A 115 -1.50 3.14 10.96
CA VAL A 115 -0.85 3.95 9.92
C VAL A 115 -1.21 5.43 10.08
N LYS A 116 -2.48 5.75 10.35
CA LYS A 116 -2.88 7.13 10.65
C LYS A 116 -2.19 7.69 11.90
N LEU A 117 -2.04 6.88 12.94
CA LEU A 117 -1.34 7.30 14.16
C LEU A 117 0.12 7.67 13.89
N ILE A 118 0.83 6.92 13.05
CA ILE A 118 2.27 7.09 12.82
C ILE A 118 2.58 8.11 11.71
N LEU A 119 1.85 8.05 10.60
CA LEU A 119 2.09 8.88 9.41
C LEU A 119 1.11 10.05 9.27
N GLY A 120 0.02 10.09 10.02
CA GLY A 120 -1.08 11.04 9.81
C GLY A 120 -2.01 10.62 8.67
N ASP A 121 -2.79 11.57 8.15
CA ASP A 121 -3.68 11.30 7.01
C ASP A 121 -2.87 11.11 5.73
N THR A 122 -2.66 9.86 5.33
CA THR A 122 -1.82 9.48 4.18
C THR A 122 -2.60 9.50 2.87
N GLY A 123 -3.89 9.17 2.89
CA GLY A 123 -4.69 8.90 1.68
C GLY A 123 -4.64 7.44 1.21
N VAL A 124 -4.04 6.53 1.99
CA VAL A 124 -4.02 5.10 1.65
C VAL A 124 -5.44 4.60 1.39
N PRO A 125 -5.69 3.89 0.27
CA PRO A 125 -7.01 3.52 -0.19
C PRO A 125 -7.54 2.26 0.53
N TYR A 126 -7.59 2.27 1.86
CA TYR A 126 -8.02 1.10 2.64
C TYR A 126 -9.47 0.67 2.39
N ASP A 127 -10.33 1.61 2.02
CA ASP A 127 -11.69 1.39 1.54
C ASP A 127 -11.70 0.54 0.25
N TRP A 128 -10.73 0.74 -0.64
CA TRP A 128 -10.55 -0.12 -1.81
C TRP A 128 -9.84 -1.42 -1.47
N GLU A 129 -8.78 -1.40 -0.65
CA GLU A 129 -7.96 -2.59 -0.33
C GLU A 129 -8.81 -3.67 0.37
N TYR A 130 -9.61 -3.26 1.34
CA TYR A 130 -10.39 -4.18 2.18
C TYR A 130 -11.89 -4.16 1.92
N GLY A 131 -12.41 -3.21 1.12
CA GLY A 131 -13.85 -3.10 0.86
C GLY A 131 -14.65 -2.92 2.16
N ASP A 132 -15.73 -3.70 2.29
CA ASP A 132 -16.60 -3.68 3.47
C ASP A 132 -15.92 -4.11 4.78
N TYR A 133 -14.76 -4.77 4.69
CA TYR A 133 -13.93 -5.21 5.81
C TYR A 133 -12.94 -4.15 6.30
N ALA A 134 -12.86 -2.98 5.63
CA ALA A 134 -11.96 -1.91 6.04
C ALA A 134 -12.24 -1.49 7.50
N GLY A 135 -11.27 -1.71 8.39
CA GLY A 135 -11.38 -1.35 9.80
C GLY A 135 -12.31 -2.26 10.63
N LYS A 136 -12.65 -3.45 10.15
CA LYS A 136 -13.56 -4.40 10.83
C LYS A 136 -12.92 -5.79 10.91
N SER A 137 -13.09 -6.46 12.06
CA SER A 137 -12.76 -7.87 12.26
C SER A 137 -14.01 -8.73 12.29
#